data_AF-A0A6J6LLI6-F1
#
_entry.id   AF-A0A6J6LLI6-F1
#
_cell.length_a   1.000
_cell.length_b   1.000
_cell.length_c   1.000
_cell.angle_alpha   90.00
_cell.angle_beta   90.00
_cell.angle_gamma   90.00
#
_symmetry.space_group_name_H-M   'P 1'
#
loop_
_entity.id
_entity.type
_entity.pdbx_description
1 polymer ?
#
loop_
_entity_poly.entity_id
_entity_poly.type
_entity_poly.pdbx_seq_one_letter_code
_entity_poly.pdbx_strand_id
1 'polypeptide(L)'
;MKNKIFVTALFASFAWNLYLVGGVMLGASYALDRAAGGQFDVFPTYIRIIYILNFALILYQVIIYTRLSSGTIIKPRWLVKAFVYAGVIGILLNAISRSPLERWNVIPAAIITFAFYRAL
;
A
#
# COMPACT_ATOMS: atom_id res chain seq x y z
N MET A 1 17.67 -6.40 8.45
CA MET A 1 17.09 -5.38 9.35
C MET A 1 16.77 -6.05 10.68
N LYS A 2 17.32 -5.58 11.80
CA LYS A 2 17.34 -6.33 13.07
C LYS A 2 16.15 -6.05 14.03
N ASN A 3 15.30 -5.06 13.74
CA ASN A 3 14.18 -4.72 14.62
C ASN A 3 12.92 -5.52 14.25
N LYS A 4 12.62 -6.55 15.05
CA LYS A 4 11.46 -7.43 14.86
C LYS A 4 10.12 -6.66 14.90
N ILE A 5 10.00 -5.66 15.77
CA ILE A 5 8.77 -4.86 15.91
C ILE A 5 8.46 -4.12 14.61
N PHE A 6 9.48 -3.47 14.02
CA PHE A 6 9.31 -2.75 12.76
C PHE A 6 8.93 -3.69 11.62
N VAL A 7 9.56 -4.86 11.52
CA VAL A 7 9.24 -5.84 10.48
C VAL A 7 7.81 -6.36 10.63
N THR A 8 7.36 -6.65 11.85
CA THR A 8 5.96 -7.03 12.11
C THR A 8 4.99 -5.93 11.72
N ALA A 9 5.26 -4.68 12.12
CA ALA A 9 4.43 -3.53 11.77
C ALA A 9 4.34 -3.31 10.25
N LEU A 10 5.44 -3.56 9.53
CA LEU A 10 5.47 -3.49 8.08
C LEU A 10 4.60 -4.56 7.41
N PHE A 11 4.73 -5.82 7.81
CA PHE A 11 3.89 -6.88 7.23
C PHE A 11 2.43 -6.72 7.61
N ALA A 12 2.13 -6.21 8.80
CA ALA A 12 0.77 -5.80 9.16
C ALA A 12 0.26 -4.64 8.27
N SER A 13 1.13 -3.68 7.92
CA SER A 13 0.79 -2.58 7.01
C SER A 13 0.50 -3.07 5.58
N PHE A 14 1.28 -4.03 5.09
CA PHE A 14 1.01 -4.70 3.81
C PHE A 14 -0.31 -5.48 3.85
N ALA A 15 -0.55 -6.25 4.92
CA ALA A 15 -1.79 -6.99 5.08
C ALA A 15 -3.01 -6.06 5.12
N TRP A 16 -2.91 -4.93 5.83
CA TRP A 16 -3.96 -3.92 5.86
C TRP A 16 -4.24 -3.34 4.47
N ASN A 17 -3.20 -2.97 3.72
CA ASN A 17 -3.37 -2.45 2.36
C ASN A 17 -3.99 -3.48 1.42
N LEU A 18 -3.54 -4.74 1.46
CA LEU A 18 -4.11 -5.83 0.66
C LEU A 18 -5.56 -6.12 1.04
N TYR A 19 -5.89 -6.08 2.33
CA TYR A 19 -7.26 -6.23 2.82
C TYR A 19 -8.17 -5.14 2.26
N LEU A 20 -7.77 -3.85 2.37
CA LEU A 20 -8.58 -2.75 1.86
C LEU A 20 -8.74 -2.81 0.34
N VAL A 21 -7.65 -2.98 -0.40
CA VAL A 21 -7.69 -3.01 -1.86
C VAL A 21 -8.47 -4.24 -2.36
N GLY A 22 -8.30 -5.40 -1.72
CA GLY A 22 -9.11 -6.59 -1.97
C GLY A 22 -10.60 -6.35 -1.70
N GLY A 23 -10.92 -5.61 -0.63
CA GLY A 23 -12.29 -5.16 -0.34
C GLY A 23 -12.90 -4.35 -1.48
N VAL A 24 -12.15 -3.38 -2.02
CA VAL A 24 -12.60 -2.60 -3.18
C VAL A 24 -12.81 -3.48 -4.41
N MET A 25 -11.85 -4.35 -4.73
CA MET A 25 -11.95 -5.28 -5.87
C MET A 25 -13.21 -6.16 -5.77
N LEU A 26 -13.54 -6.63 -4.58
CA LEU A 26 -14.70 -7.50 -4.34
C LEU A 26 -16.02 -6.73 -4.17
N GLY A 27 -15.98 -5.40 -4.09
CA GLY A 27 -17.17 -4.59 -3.88
C GLY A 27 -17.68 -4.60 -2.43
N ALA A 28 -16.79 -4.83 -1.46
CA ALA A 28 -17.16 -4.99 -0.05
C ALA A 28 -17.47 -3.64 0.62
N SER A 29 -18.55 -3.60 1.40
CA SER A 29 -19.05 -2.37 2.04
C SER A 29 -18.08 -1.74 3.05
N TYR A 30 -17.29 -2.56 3.77
CA TYR A 30 -16.33 -2.05 4.77
C TYR A 30 -15.21 -1.18 4.16
N ALA A 31 -14.99 -1.27 2.85
CA ALA A 31 -13.95 -0.56 2.13
C ALA A 31 -14.45 0.79 1.58
N LEU A 32 -15.77 1.02 1.50
CA LEU A 32 -16.36 2.22 0.88
C LEU A 32 -15.80 3.48 1.52
N ASP A 33 -15.84 3.59 2.84
CA ASP A 33 -15.33 4.77 3.55
C ASP A 33 -13.80 4.83 3.62
N ARG A 34 -13.09 3.75 3.28
CA ARG A 34 -11.64 3.63 3.49
C ARG A 34 -10.82 3.72 2.21
N ALA A 35 -11.47 3.84 1.07
CA ALA A 35 -10.83 3.85 -0.23
C ALA A 35 -11.52 4.81 -1.20
N ALA A 36 -10.76 5.28 -2.18
CA ALA A 36 -11.25 6.12 -3.26
C ALA A 36 -12.00 7.37 -2.77
N GLY A 37 -11.56 7.97 -1.67
CA GLY A 37 -12.13 9.21 -1.13
C GLY A 37 -13.35 9.02 -0.23
N GLY A 38 -13.88 7.81 -0.04
CA GLY A 38 -15.16 7.61 0.64
C GLY A 38 -16.36 8.16 -0.15
N GLN A 39 -16.24 8.28 -1.48
CA GLN A 39 -17.19 9.03 -2.31
C GLN A 39 -18.26 8.16 -2.99
N PHE A 40 -18.18 6.84 -2.84
CA PHE A 40 -19.06 5.91 -3.53
C PHE A 40 -19.93 5.16 -2.53
N ASP A 41 -21.21 4.99 -2.86
CA ASP A 41 -22.10 4.06 -2.15
C ASP A 41 -21.90 2.61 -2.61
N VAL A 42 -21.46 2.43 -3.86
CA VAL A 42 -21.07 1.16 -4.46
C VAL A 42 -19.88 1.40 -5.37
N PHE A 43 -18.84 0.54 -5.31
CA PHE A 43 -17.68 0.69 -6.18
C PHE A 43 -18.02 0.45 -7.66
N PRO A 44 -17.84 1.46 -8.53
CA PRO A 44 -18.02 1.28 -9.96
C PRO A 44 -17.04 0.25 -10.53
N THR A 45 -17.44 -0.49 -11.56
CA THR A 45 -16.62 -1.55 -12.17
C THR A 45 -15.22 -1.07 -12.57
N TYR A 46 -15.11 0.15 -13.12
CA TYR A 46 -13.81 0.70 -13.51
C TYR A 46 -12.88 0.98 -12.32
N ILE A 47 -13.42 1.42 -11.18
CA ILE A 47 -12.65 1.58 -9.93
C ILE A 47 -12.16 0.21 -9.46
N ARG A 48 -13.01 -0.80 -9.49
CA ARG A 48 -12.64 -2.16 -9.09
C ARG A 48 -11.48 -2.69 -9.93
N ILE A 49 -11.52 -2.47 -11.26
CA ILE A 49 -10.43 -2.85 -12.18
C ILE A 49 -9.13 -2.13 -11.85
N ILE A 50 -9.16 -0.81 -11.60
CA ILE A 50 -7.97 -0.04 -11.19
C ILE A 50 -7.38 -0.63 -9.90
N TYR A 51 -8.24 -1.04 -8.95
CA TYR A 51 -7.79 -1.63 -7.69
C TYR A 51 -7.24 -3.05 -7.85
N ILE A 52 -7.58 -3.80 -8.90
CA ILE A 52 -6.90 -5.08 -9.23
C ILE A 52 -5.43 -4.81 -9.55
N LEU A 53 -5.13 -3.76 -10.33
CA LEU A 53 -3.75 -3.37 -10.64
C LEU A 53 -3.01 -2.90 -9.38
N ASN A 54 -3.69 -2.14 -8.51
CA ASN A 54 -3.13 -1.72 -7.23
C ASN A 54 -2.80 -2.92 -6.32
N PHE A 55 -3.68 -3.93 -6.28
CA PHE A 55 -3.47 -5.15 -5.51
C PHE A 55 -2.23 -5.91 -6.00
N ALA A 56 -2.09 -6.08 -7.32
CA ALA A 56 -0.92 -6.69 -7.93
C ALA A 56 0.36 -5.90 -7.61
N LEU A 57 0.30 -4.56 -7.63
CA LEU A 57 1.42 -3.70 -7.26
C LEU A 57 1.84 -3.88 -5.80
N ILE A 58 0.89 -3.92 -4.86
CA ILE A 58 1.19 -4.13 -3.43
C ILE A 58 1.76 -5.53 -3.20
N LEU A 59 1.20 -6.58 -3.83
CA LEU A 59 1.79 -7.92 -3.78
C LEU A 59 3.23 -7.93 -4.30
N TYR A 60 3.49 -7.22 -5.40
CA TYR A 60 4.83 -7.10 -5.94
C TYR A 60 5.78 -6.37 -4.98
N GLN A 61 5.31 -5.34 -4.28
CA GLN A 61 6.07 -4.70 -3.21
C GLN A 61 6.43 -5.68 -2.08
N VAL A 62 5.48 -6.53 -1.64
CA VAL A 62 5.76 -7.56 -0.62
C VAL A 62 6.88 -8.50 -1.08
N ILE A 63 6.79 -8.98 -2.33
CA ILE A 63 7.80 -9.87 -2.93
C ILE A 63 9.17 -9.19 -2.98
N ILE A 64 9.23 -7.94 -3.49
CA ILE A 64 10.48 -7.20 -3.63
C ILE A 64 11.10 -6.91 -2.26
N TYR A 65 10.30 -6.48 -1.28
CA TYR A 65 10.80 -6.24 0.06
C TYR A 65 11.34 -7.51 0.74
N THR A 66 10.67 -8.65 0.52
CA THR A 66 11.12 -9.94 1.05
C THR A 66 12.48 -10.32 0.44
N ARG A 67 12.63 -10.18 -0.87
CA ARG A 67 13.90 -10.42 -1.58
C ARG A 67 15.01 -9.48 -1.09
N LEU A 68 14.72 -8.19 -0.91
CA LEU A 68 15.67 -7.23 -0.34
C LEU A 68 16.10 -7.63 1.08
N SER A 69 15.15 -8.09 1.90
CA SER A 69 15.41 -8.53 3.27
C SER A 69 16.30 -9.77 3.35
N SER A 70 16.23 -10.63 2.33
CA SER A 70 17.08 -11.82 2.17
C SER A 70 18.45 -11.52 1.54
N GLY A 71 18.74 -10.26 1.19
CA GLY A 71 20.02 -9.87 0.56
C GLY A 71 20.08 -10.13 -0.95
N THR A 72 18.96 -10.44 -1.59
CA THR A 72 18.91 -10.72 -3.04
C THR A 72 18.99 -9.42 -3.82
N ILE A 73 19.82 -9.40 -4.88
CA ILE A 73 19.97 -8.25 -5.77
C ILE A 73 18.67 -8.05 -6.57
N ILE A 74 18.06 -6.87 -6.45
CA ILE A 74 16.90 -6.47 -7.25
C ILE A 74 17.37 -5.75 -8.52
N LYS A 75 16.91 -6.23 -9.67
CA LYS A 75 17.03 -5.54 -10.95
C LYS A 75 15.64 -5.25 -11.51
N PRO A 76 15.38 -4.02 -11.98
CA PRO A 76 16.29 -2.87 -12.03
C PRO A 76 16.40 -2.12 -10.69
N ARG A 77 17.57 -1.50 -10.41
CA ARG A 77 17.82 -0.77 -9.14
C ARG A 77 16.89 0.43 -8.93
N TRP A 78 16.37 1.03 -10.00
CA TRP A 78 15.44 2.16 -9.91
C TRP A 78 14.07 1.76 -9.35
N LEU A 79 13.72 0.47 -9.37
CA LEU A 79 12.42 -0.02 -8.91
C LEU A 79 12.15 0.35 -7.44
N VAL A 80 13.16 0.22 -6.58
CA VAL A 80 13.04 0.58 -5.16
C VAL A 80 12.79 2.09 -5.00
N LYS A 81 13.43 2.93 -5.82
CA LYS A 81 13.20 4.38 -5.83
C LYS A 81 11.78 4.71 -6.28
N ALA A 82 11.27 4.02 -7.31
CA ALA A 82 9.90 4.20 -7.78
C ALA A 82 8.88 3.86 -6.69
N PHE A 83 9.10 2.81 -5.89
CA PHE A 83 8.24 2.49 -4.75
C PHE A 83 8.27 3.55 -3.66
N VAL A 84 9.42 4.17 -3.39
CA VAL A 84 9.49 5.30 -2.45
C VAL A 84 8.68 6.48 -2.97
N TYR A 85 8.84 6.87 -4.24
CA TYR A 85 8.08 7.98 -4.82
C TYR A 85 6.57 7.70 -4.83
N ALA A 86 6.16 6.51 -5.28
CA ALA A 86 4.76 6.10 -5.24
C ALA A 86 4.21 6.09 -3.80
N GLY A 87 5.00 5.65 -2.84
CA GLY A 87 4.67 5.67 -1.42
C GLY A 87 4.45 7.07 -0.86
N VAL A 88 5.35 8.02 -1.17
CA VAL A 88 5.19 9.43 -0.78
C VAL A 88 3.92 10.03 -1.37
N ILE A 89 3.66 9.79 -2.66
CA ILE A 89 2.42 10.25 -3.31
C ILE A 89 1.20 9.63 -2.61
N GLY A 90 1.24 8.32 -2.33
CA GLY A 90 0.18 7.62 -1.61
C GLY A 90 -0.08 8.18 -0.22
N ILE A 91 0.97 8.51 0.55
CA ILE A 91 0.85 9.17 1.85
C ILE A 91 0.12 10.51 1.71
N LEU A 92 0.54 11.35 0.75
CA LEU A 92 -0.07 12.65 0.53
C LEU A 92 -1.55 12.52 0.14
N LEU A 93 -1.87 11.60 -0.78
CA LEU A 93 -3.25 11.35 -1.23
C LEU A 93 -4.16 10.89 -0.08
N ASN A 94 -3.67 9.99 0.79
CA ASN A 94 -4.44 9.57 1.96
C ASN A 94 -4.60 10.73 2.95
N ALA A 95 -3.55 11.52 3.19
CA ALA A 95 -3.58 12.63 4.13
C ALA A 95 -4.60 13.72 3.74
N ILE A 96 -4.72 14.01 2.44
CA ILE A 96 -5.69 14.99 1.91
C ILE A 96 -7.05 14.39 1.59
N SER A 97 -7.29 13.10 1.87
CA SER A 97 -8.57 12.46 1.56
C SER A 97 -9.73 13.18 2.27
N ARG A 98 -10.88 13.21 1.60
CA ARG A 98 -12.13 13.71 2.17
C ARG A 98 -12.67 12.79 3.26
N SER A 99 -12.38 11.49 3.17
CA SER A 99 -12.79 10.53 4.19
C SER A 99 -11.87 10.58 5.41
N PRO A 100 -12.41 10.80 6.62
CA PRO A 100 -11.64 10.68 7.86
C PRO A 100 -11.05 9.28 8.06
N LEU A 101 -11.76 8.23 7.61
CA LEU A 101 -11.29 6.85 7.76
C LEU A 101 -10.15 6.51 6.80
N GLU A 102 -10.16 7.07 5.59
CA GLU A 102 -9.06 6.88 4.63
C GLU A 102 -7.78 7.60 5.06
N ARG A 103 -7.87 8.74 5.76
CA ARG A 103 -6.69 9.44 6.31
C ARG A 103 -5.86 8.56 7.23
N TRP A 104 -6.46 7.58 7.91
CA TRP A 104 -5.73 6.63 8.73
C TRP A 104 -4.79 5.71 7.93
N ASN A 105 -5.03 5.53 6.63
CA ASN A 105 -4.15 4.77 5.75
C ASN A 105 -2.78 5.44 5.51
N VAL A 106 -2.62 6.71 5.93
CA VAL A 106 -1.32 7.38 5.99
C VAL A 106 -0.31 6.58 6.81
N ILE A 107 -0.75 5.99 7.93
CA ILE A 107 0.14 5.24 8.84
C ILE A 107 0.76 4.01 8.15
N PRO A 108 -0.03 3.05 7.64
CA PRO A 108 0.54 1.89 6.96
C PRO A 108 1.30 2.28 5.68
N ALA A 109 0.84 3.30 4.94
CA ALA A 109 1.56 3.81 3.78
C ALA A 109 2.95 4.38 4.16
N ALA A 110 3.05 5.12 5.27
CA ALA A 110 4.29 5.67 5.79
C ALA A 110 5.27 4.57 6.23
N ILE A 111 4.79 3.54 6.92
CA ILE A 111 5.61 2.40 7.34
C ILE A 111 6.20 1.68 6.12
N ILE A 112 5.39 1.39 5.10
CA ILE A 112 5.83 0.74 3.86
C ILE A 112 6.85 1.61 3.13
N THR A 113 6.55 2.90 2.96
CA THR A 113 7.43 3.85 2.26
C THR A 113 8.77 3.97 2.97
N PHE A 114 8.77 4.09 4.29
CA PHE A 114 9.99 4.16 5.08
C PHE A 114 10.81 2.88 4.99
N ALA A 115 10.16 1.71 4.93
CA ALA A 115 10.85 0.43 4.75
C ALA A 115 11.61 0.36 3.42
N PHE A 116 11.01 0.81 2.32
CA PHE A 116 11.71 0.91 1.03
C PHE A 116 12.78 1.99 1.00
N TYR A 117 12.53 3.15 1.63
CA TYR A 117 13.53 4.21 1.76
C TYR A 117 14.78 3.72 2.49
N ARG A 118 14.62 2.93 3.54
CA ARG A 118 15.73 2.29 4.26
C ARG A 118 16.49 1.22 3.46
N ALA A 119 15.89 0.72 2.37
CA ALA A 119 16.46 -0.29 1.51
C ALA A 119 17.09 0.28 0.22
N LEU A 120 17.02 1.60 0.03
CA LEU A 120 17.81 2.33 -0.96
C LEU A 120 19.28 2.42 -0.55
#